data_AF-A0A2S6U7E6-F1
#
_entry.id   AF-A0A2S6U7E6-F1
#
_cell.length_a   1.000
_cell.length_b   1.000
_cell.length_c   1.000
_cell.angle_alpha   90.00
_cell.angle_beta   90.00
_cell.angle_gamma   90.00
#
_symmetry.space_group_name_H-M   'P 1'
#
loop_
_entity.id
_entity.type
_entity.pdbx_description
1 polymer ?
#
loop_
_entity_poly.entity_id
_entity_poly.type
_entity_poly.pdbx_seq_one_letter_code
_entity_poly.pdbx_strand_id
1 'polypeptide(L)'
;MASKFFGAWAVAAGCFLALIFAAQPGLAQNPAALETTSLPRGEDQNPEAALPRVLNEADAALYREIFTLQKAGKWRAADQRIAMLRDTLLIGHVLFQRYMHPTAYRSKYTELKGWMAQYADHPGAARI
;
A
#
# COMPACT_ATOMS: atom_id res chain seq x y z
N MET A 1 23.55 -28.62 -24.69
CA MET A 1 24.91 -28.80 -24.13
C MET A 1 25.87 -28.01 -25.01
N ALA A 2 26.73 -27.20 -24.38
CA ALA A 2 27.88 -26.50 -24.95
C ALA A 2 27.61 -25.35 -25.96
N SER A 3 27.56 -24.13 -25.41
CA SER A 3 28.27 -22.96 -25.94
C SER A 3 29.74 -23.28 -26.28
N LYS A 4 30.43 -22.41 -27.05
CA LYS A 4 31.88 -22.07 -26.94
C LYS A 4 32.34 -21.22 -28.15
N PHE A 5 32.82 -19.99 -27.91
CA PHE A 5 34.23 -19.52 -28.06
C PHE A 5 34.57 -19.01 -29.48
N PHE A 6 35.48 -18.09 -29.78
CA PHE A 6 36.22 -17.00 -29.11
C PHE A 6 37.17 -16.43 -30.20
N GLY A 7 37.25 -15.10 -30.37
CA GLY A 7 38.45 -14.36 -30.80
C GLY A 7 38.96 -14.40 -32.26
N ALA A 8 39.14 -13.21 -32.86
CA ALA A 8 40.13 -12.88 -33.91
C ALA A 8 40.30 -11.33 -33.90
N TRP A 9 41.30 -10.75 -33.23
CA TRP A 9 42.72 -10.54 -33.61
C TRP A 9 43.00 -9.29 -34.46
N ALA A 10 43.90 -8.45 -33.91
CA ALA A 10 44.92 -7.61 -34.58
C ALA A 10 44.52 -6.25 -35.19
N VAL A 11 45.33 -5.16 -35.18
CA VAL A 11 46.59 -4.72 -34.52
C VAL A 11 46.84 -3.26 -35.01
N ALA A 12 47.28 -2.37 -34.11
CA ALA A 12 48.17 -1.17 -34.22
C ALA A 12 48.03 -0.16 -35.41
N ALA A 13 48.53 1.07 -35.43
CA ALA A 13 49.48 1.88 -34.65
C ALA A 13 49.32 3.36 -35.11
N GLY A 14 49.85 4.34 -34.37
CA GLY A 14 50.45 5.53 -35.01
C GLY A 14 50.13 6.90 -34.43
N CYS A 15 51.10 7.45 -33.69
CA CYS A 15 51.28 8.81 -33.19
C CYS A 15 50.84 9.97 -34.10
N PHE A 16 50.31 11.07 -33.54
CA PHE A 16 51.00 12.38 -33.57
C PHE A 16 50.32 13.47 -32.72
N LEU A 17 51.18 14.24 -32.06
CA LEU A 17 51.03 15.60 -31.52
C LEU A 17 50.27 15.85 -30.21
N ALA A 18 51.09 16.10 -29.19
CA ALA A 18 50.75 16.64 -27.89
C ALA A 18 50.07 18.01 -27.98
N LEU A 19 48.93 18.16 -27.31
CA LEU A 19 48.50 19.41 -26.71
C LEU A 19 48.57 19.23 -25.20
N ILE A 20 49.54 19.92 -24.62
CA ILE A 20 49.73 20.11 -23.18
C ILE A 20 48.49 20.83 -22.66
N PHE A 21 47.54 20.10 -22.08
CA PHE A 21 46.51 20.70 -21.24
C PHE A 21 47.06 20.75 -19.82
N ALA A 22 47.41 21.97 -19.42
CA ALA A 22 47.89 22.31 -18.11
C ALA A 22 46.95 21.78 -17.02
N ALA A 23 47.56 21.32 -15.94
CA ALA A 23 46.91 20.92 -14.71
C ALA A 23 45.85 21.95 -14.27
N GLN A 24 44.59 21.52 -14.19
CA GLN A 24 43.60 22.17 -13.34
C GLN A 24 43.64 21.47 -11.98
N PRO A 25 44.19 22.10 -10.92
CA PRO A 25 43.89 21.69 -9.57
C PRO A 25 42.49 22.20 -9.21
N GLY A 26 41.66 21.34 -8.64
CA GLY A 26 40.49 21.78 -7.90
C GLY A 26 39.17 21.79 -8.67
N LEU A 27 38.63 20.60 -8.90
CA LEU A 27 37.27 20.35 -8.42
C LEU A 27 37.39 19.27 -7.37
N ALA A 28 37.40 19.70 -6.10
CA ALA A 28 37.09 18.83 -4.99
C ALA A 28 35.77 18.14 -5.34
N GLN A 29 35.84 16.87 -5.72
CA GLN A 29 34.69 15.99 -5.69
C GLN A 29 34.29 15.96 -4.23
N ASN A 30 33.32 16.79 -3.86
CA ASN A 30 32.80 16.83 -2.52
C ASN A 30 32.16 15.46 -2.26
N PRO A 31 32.71 14.59 -1.39
CA PRO A 31 32.11 13.29 -1.10
C PRO A 31 30.87 13.42 -0.20
N ALA A 32 30.25 14.61 -0.14
CA ALA A 32 28.98 14.86 0.53
C ALA A 32 27.76 14.32 -0.25
N ALA A 33 27.97 13.54 -1.33
CA ALA A 33 26.91 12.76 -1.98
C ALA A 33 26.48 11.53 -1.14
N LEU A 34 26.96 11.38 0.10
CA LEU A 34 26.56 10.32 1.03
C LEU A 34 26.02 10.89 2.36
N GLU A 35 25.32 12.03 2.32
CA GLU A 35 24.55 12.54 3.47
C GLU A 35 23.07 12.09 3.43
N THR A 36 22.83 10.82 3.13
CA THR A 36 21.57 10.14 3.53
C THR A 36 21.84 9.10 4.64
N THR A 37 23.08 9.02 5.12
CA THR A 37 23.55 7.97 6.04
C THR A 37 23.49 8.34 7.52
N SER A 38 22.89 9.48 7.87
CA SER A 38 22.77 9.97 9.25
C SER A 38 21.38 10.48 9.58
N LEU A 39 20.33 9.84 9.06
CA LEU A 39 19.06 9.84 9.79
C LEU A 39 19.31 9.07 11.09
N PRO A 40 19.06 9.64 12.28
CA PRO A 40 19.02 8.84 13.49
C PRO A 40 17.99 7.75 13.23
N ARG A 41 18.43 6.49 13.20
CA ARG A 41 17.52 5.36 13.30
C ARG A 41 16.78 5.62 14.60
N GLY A 42 15.51 5.96 14.51
CA GLY A 42 14.67 6.22 15.68
C GLY A 42 14.65 4.95 16.53
N GLU A 43 15.63 4.84 17.42
CA GLU A 43 15.66 3.84 18.47
C GLU A 43 14.49 4.17 19.40
N ASP A 44 13.70 3.14 19.65
CA ASP A 44 12.79 3.02 20.79
C ASP A 44 11.46 3.78 20.76
N GLN A 45 10.89 4.00 19.57
CA GLN A 45 9.45 4.22 19.51
C GLN A 45 8.78 2.88 19.18
N ASN A 46 8.18 2.25 20.19
CA ASN A 46 7.12 1.26 19.95
C ASN A 46 6.14 1.92 18.96
N PRO A 47 6.13 1.51 17.68
CA PRO A 47 5.38 2.23 16.66
C PRO A 47 3.87 2.19 16.95
N GLU A 48 3.42 1.19 17.71
CA GLU A 48 2.05 1.06 18.22
C GLU A 48 1.65 2.20 19.19
N ALA A 49 2.60 2.77 19.94
CA ALA A 49 2.33 3.84 20.91
C ALA A 49 2.28 5.23 20.27
N ALA A 50 2.85 5.39 19.07
CA ALA A 50 2.96 6.67 18.38
C ALA A 50 1.85 6.93 17.35
N LEU A 51 1.07 5.91 16.98
CA LEU A 51 -0.01 6.06 16.01
C LEU A 51 -1.35 6.43 16.69
N PRO A 52 -2.10 7.38 16.11
CA PRO A 52 -3.43 7.72 16.62
C PRO A 52 -4.37 6.52 16.47
N ARG A 53 -5.07 6.19 17.56
CA ARG A 53 -6.15 5.19 17.54
C ARG A 53 -7.42 5.82 17.00
N VAL A 54 -7.70 5.59 15.73
CA VAL A 54 -8.87 6.13 15.03
C VAL A 54 -10.18 5.53 15.54
N LEU A 55 -10.16 4.26 15.96
CA LEU A 55 -11.31 3.54 16.49
C LEU A 55 -11.00 2.99 17.89
N ASN A 56 -12.02 2.94 18.75
CA ASN A 56 -11.88 2.28 20.04
C ASN A 56 -11.70 0.75 19.87
N GLU A 57 -11.04 0.11 20.84
CA GLU A 57 -10.71 -1.33 20.74
C GLU A 57 -11.93 -2.24 20.70
N ALA A 58 -13.01 -1.86 21.38
CA ALA A 58 -14.24 -2.66 21.46
C ALA A 58 -14.95 -2.72 20.11
N ASP A 59 -15.15 -1.58 19.45
CA ASP A 59 -15.73 -1.50 18.11
C ASP A 59 -14.80 -2.14 17.08
N ALA A 60 -13.48 -2.00 17.23
CA ALA A 60 -12.52 -2.70 16.37
C ALA A 60 -12.64 -4.23 16.47
N ALA A 61 -12.93 -4.76 17.65
CA ALA A 61 -13.24 -6.18 17.84
C ALA A 61 -14.58 -6.56 17.19
N LEU A 62 -15.64 -5.76 17.42
CA LEU A 62 -16.95 -5.99 16.82
C LEU A 62 -16.90 -5.98 15.30
N TYR A 63 -16.22 -5.02 14.67
CA TYR A 63 -16.08 -4.99 13.21
C TYR A 63 -15.41 -6.23 12.66
N ARG A 64 -14.32 -6.71 13.28
CA ARG A 64 -13.65 -7.96 12.88
C ARG A 64 -14.60 -9.16 12.92
N GLU A 65 -15.44 -9.23 13.96
CA GLU A 65 -16.46 -10.27 14.08
C GLU A 65 -17.54 -10.14 13.00
N ILE A 66 -18.06 -8.92 12.77
CA ILE A 66 -19.06 -8.61 11.74
C ILE A 66 -18.57 -9.05 10.37
N PHE A 67 -17.36 -8.64 9.96
CA PHE A 67 -16.80 -9.00 8.66
C PHE A 67 -16.64 -10.52 8.49
N THR A 68 -16.25 -11.22 9.56
CA THR A 68 -16.15 -12.69 9.58
C THR A 68 -17.52 -13.36 9.43
N LEU A 69 -18.52 -12.91 10.18
CA LEU A 69 -19.88 -13.44 10.14
C LEU A 69 -20.51 -13.22 8.76
N GLN A 70 -20.35 -12.04 8.17
CA GLN A 70 -20.86 -11.71 6.85
C GLN A 70 -20.18 -12.51 5.74
N LYS A 71 -18.86 -12.72 5.81
CA LYS A 71 -18.14 -13.61 4.88
C LYS A 71 -18.70 -15.04 4.91
N ALA A 72 -19.20 -15.48 6.07
CA ALA A 72 -19.83 -16.78 6.25
C ALA A 72 -21.35 -16.79 5.97
N GLY A 73 -21.93 -15.67 5.53
CA GLY A 73 -23.37 -15.54 5.29
C GLY A 73 -24.25 -15.57 6.57
N LYS A 74 -23.66 -15.39 7.75
CA LYS A 74 -24.37 -15.42 9.04
C LYS A 74 -25.01 -14.06 9.36
N TRP A 75 -25.97 -13.64 8.52
CA TRP A 75 -26.54 -12.29 8.54
C TRP A 75 -27.15 -11.88 9.89
N ARG A 76 -28.01 -12.74 10.46
CA ARG A 76 -28.65 -12.47 11.75
C ARG A 76 -27.65 -12.27 12.89
N ALA A 77 -26.58 -13.05 12.92
CA ALA A 77 -25.52 -12.89 13.92
C ALA A 77 -24.73 -11.60 13.67
N ALA A 78 -24.42 -11.28 12.41
CA ALA A 78 -23.76 -10.03 12.07
C ALA A 78 -24.60 -8.81 12.48
N ASP A 79 -25.91 -8.83 12.25
CA ASP A 79 -26.83 -7.75 12.64
C ASP A 79 -26.87 -7.53 14.14
N GLN A 80 -26.83 -8.61 14.93
CA GLN A 80 -26.72 -8.51 16.39
C GLN A 80 -25.44 -7.83 16.84
N ARG A 81 -24.31 -8.07 16.16
CA ARG A 81 -23.03 -7.39 16.45
C ARG A 81 -23.03 -5.93 15.97
N ILE A 82 -23.62 -5.65 14.81
CA ILE A 82 -23.77 -4.28 14.30
C ILE A 82 -24.56 -3.42 15.29
N ALA A 83 -25.60 -3.96 15.92
CA ALA A 83 -26.39 -3.26 16.93
C ALA A 83 -25.59 -2.90 18.21
N MET A 84 -24.43 -3.51 18.44
CA MET A 84 -23.56 -3.23 19.59
C MET A 84 -22.52 -2.14 19.30
N LEU A 85 -22.35 -1.73 18.04
CA LEU A 85 -21.38 -0.72 17.65
C LEU A 85 -21.70 0.63 18.28
N ARG A 86 -20.69 1.28 18.84
CA ARG A 86 -20.81 2.65 19.36
C ARG A 86 -20.40 3.68 18.33
N ASP A 87 -19.35 3.40 17.58
CA ASP A 87 -18.90 4.18 16.45
C ASP A 87 -19.31 3.50 15.14
N THR A 88 -19.98 4.24 14.26
CA THR A 88 -20.48 3.75 12.97
C THR A 88 -19.61 4.14 11.79
N LEU A 89 -18.40 4.65 11.99
CA LEU A 89 -17.51 5.14 10.92
C LEU A 89 -17.30 4.12 9.79
N LEU A 90 -17.17 2.83 10.11
CA LEU A 90 -16.94 1.78 9.10
C LEU A 90 -18.23 1.12 8.58
N ILE A 91 -19.42 1.63 8.89
CA ILE A 91 -20.67 0.98 8.48
C ILE A 91 -20.84 0.90 6.97
N GLY A 92 -20.35 1.90 6.22
CA GLY A 92 -20.37 1.88 4.75
C GLY A 92 -19.62 0.68 4.17
N HIS A 93 -18.50 0.29 4.79
CA HIS A 93 -17.70 -0.88 4.39
C HIS A 93 -18.38 -2.20 4.77
N VAL A 94 -19.03 -2.24 5.94
CA VAL A 94 -19.85 -3.40 6.38
C VAL A 94 -20.97 -3.66 5.37
N LEU A 95 -21.67 -2.60 4.95
CA LEU A 95 -22.74 -2.68 3.95
C LEU A 95 -22.20 -3.07 2.57
N PHE A 96 -21.06 -2.53 2.14
CA PHE A 96 -20.44 -2.91 0.88
C PHE A 96 -20.17 -4.41 0.81
N GLN A 97 -19.58 -5.00 1.86
CA GLN A 97 -19.33 -6.45 1.91
C GLN A 97 -20.63 -7.26 1.81
N ARG A 98 -21.70 -6.84 2.50
CA ARG A 98 -23.01 -7.47 2.42
C ARG A 98 -23.56 -7.42 1.01
N TYR A 99 -23.55 -6.22 0.44
CA TYR A 99 -24.25 -5.95 -0.81
C TYR A 99 -23.53 -6.54 -2.03
N MET A 100 -22.22 -6.69 -1.95
CA MET A 100 -21.37 -7.29 -2.98
C MET A 100 -21.03 -8.76 -2.69
N HIS A 101 -21.75 -9.41 -1.77
CA HIS A 101 -21.46 -10.79 -1.42
C HIS A 101 -21.66 -11.72 -2.64
N PRO A 102 -20.74 -12.65 -2.95
CA PRO A 102 -20.78 -13.41 -4.20
C PRO A 102 -21.95 -14.40 -4.30
N THR A 103 -22.40 -14.96 -3.17
CA THR A 103 -23.36 -16.08 -3.17
C THR A 103 -24.48 -15.96 -2.14
N ALA A 104 -24.15 -15.70 -0.88
CA ALA A 104 -25.10 -15.75 0.25
C ALA A 104 -26.01 -14.52 0.43
N TYR A 105 -25.82 -13.45 -0.35
CA TYR A 105 -26.70 -12.28 -0.34
C TYR A 105 -26.82 -11.70 -1.74
N ARG A 106 -28.03 -11.29 -2.12
CA ARG A 106 -28.30 -10.66 -3.41
C ARG A 106 -29.02 -9.33 -3.17
N SER A 107 -28.31 -8.25 -3.43
CA SER A 107 -28.83 -6.89 -3.24
C SER A 107 -29.90 -6.55 -4.26
N LYS A 108 -30.91 -5.81 -3.79
CA LYS A 108 -31.89 -5.16 -4.65
C LYS A 108 -31.35 -3.83 -5.16
N TYR A 109 -31.87 -3.38 -6.29
CA TYR A 109 -31.52 -2.08 -6.87
C TYR A 109 -31.69 -0.93 -5.87
N THR A 110 -32.77 -0.94 -5.09
CA THR A 110 -33.06 0.11 -4.10
C THR A 110 -32.01 0.18 -2.98
N GLU A 111 -31.46 -0.96 -2.56
CA GLU A 111 -30.43 -1.04 -1.53
C GLU A 111 -29.11 -0.48 -2.06
N LEU A 112 -28.71 -0.90 -3.27
CA LEU A 112 -27.49 -0.39 -3.91
C LEU A 112 -27.58 1.10 -4.21
N LYS A 113 -28.70 1.57 -4.76
CA LYS A 113 -28.95 3.00 -4.99
C LYS A 113 -28.82 3.80 -3.70
N GLY A 114 -29.42 3.30 -2.61
CA GLY A 114 -29.36 3.94 -1.30
C GLY A 114 -27.95 3.96 -0.70
N TRP A 115 -27.18 2.89 -0.92
CA TRP A 115 -25.78 2.82 -0.52
C TRP A 115 -24.93 3.81 -1.33
N MET A 116 -25.04 3.81 -2.66
CA MET A 116 -24.29 4.72 -3.54
C MET A 116 -24.60 6.19 -3.23
N ALA A 117 -25.85 6.53 -2.92
CA ALA A 117 -26.22 7.89 -2.55
C ALA A 117 -25.45 8.43 -1.32
N GLN A 118 -24.98 7.54 -0.43
CA GLN A 118 -24.27 7.90 0.79
C GLN A 118 -22.75 7.63 0.72
N TYR A 119 -22.32 6.73 -0.16
CA TYR A 119 -21.01 6.09 -0.12
C TYR A 119 -20.34 5.98 -1.49
N ALA A 120 -20.71 6.82 -2.46
CA ALA A 120 -20.17 6.79 -3.82
C ALA A 120 -18.65 7.06 -3.89
N ASP A 121 -18.09 7.68 -2.86
CA ASP A 121 -16.66 7.98 -2.70
C ASP A 121 -15.87 6.82 -2.07
N HIS A 122 -16.54 5.78 -1.57
CA HIS A 122 -15.85 4.64 -0.98
C HIS A 122 -15.06 3.84 -2.02
N PRO A 123 -13.92 3.25 -1.61
CA PRO A 123 -13.15 2.37 -2.48
C PRO A 123 -14.02 1.18 -2.93
N GLY A 124 -14.02 0.94 -4.24
CA GLY A 124 -14.83 -0.10 -4.87
C GLY A 124 -16.23 0.35 -5.32
N ALA A 125 -16.70 1.53 -4.90
CA ALA A 125 -17.99 2.07 -5.34
C ALA A 125 -18.06 2.26 -6.86
N ALA A 126 -16.96 2.71 -7.48
CA ALA A 126 -16.87 2.93 -8.93
C ALA A 126 -17.04 1.67 -9.80
N ARG A 127 -17.07 0.47 -9.21
CA ARG A 127 -17.23 -0.80 -9.93
C ARG A 127 -18.68 -1.31 -9.95
N ILE A 128 -19.60 -0.59 -9.31
CA ILE A 128 -21.02 -0.91 -9.14
C ILE A 128 -21.83 -0.06 -10.11
#